data_AF-A0A951XSG6-F1
#
_entry.id   AF-A0A951XSG6-F1
#
_cell.length_a   1.000
_cell.length_b   1.000
_cell.length_c   1.000
_cell.angle_alpha   90.00
_cell.angle_beta   90.00
_cell.angle_gamma   90.00
#
_symmetry.space_group_name_H-M   'P 1'
#
loop_
_entity.id
_entity.type
_entity.pdbx_description
1 polymer ?
#
loop_
_entity_poly.entity_id
_entity_poly.type
_entity_poly.pdbx_seq_one_letter_code
_entity_poly.pdbx_strand_id
1 'polypeptide(L)'
;MSNPLIALGHAMRGAVPAAMEIDHQRENQRRFDLQESRAAEELGMRKQSHGAQMAVAGLQRIKLQRETDDDTALREHLTAWRDGRQKIQAGDFAAFEMALSEYNTNQGWSADGFTMKPRLDDNGRQVLDRYDATGKLIDSSPPLTRGAVLGLFDMGMAGKMKWLNPKRYDEAAARAAALQAKDAEWEHKEKVATGNNATSLEVARISQSAADRRHAGTLALQRDRLEFDKARGGLTLAQQRSNFEIDAAREMLDGMSEDEVRRRTTPTTATGRENPDFDPALARAAKLASRRRIGDDDWFDQRQGRPPSNTFASKPLNQMTDAQLEQIGRQAGNEGRLKIDAELARRSLAGMKGAEGYSVGQYVEGKGFQVLDASGRPVSWLRRRAQ
;
A
#
# COMPACT_ATOMS: atom_id res chain seq x y z
N MET A 1 -27.94 -78.18 49.93
CA MET A 1 -28.25 -78.37 48.50
C MET A 1 -28.72 -77.03 47.97
N SER A 2 -27.85 -76.32 47.25
CA SER A 2 -28.05 -74.92 46.86
C SER A 2 -28.00 -74.82 45.34
N ASN A 3 -28.99 -74.13 44.78
CA ASN A 3 -29.39 -74.10 43.37
C ASN A 3 -28.34 -73.43 42.45
N PRO A 4 -27.88 -74.04 41.34
CA PRO A 4 -26.88 -73.47 40.43
C PRO A 4 -27.47 -72.64 39.27
N LEU A 5 -28.63 -72.00 39.44
CA LEU A 5 -29.34 -71.25 38.38
C LEU A 5 -29.27 -69.71 38.51
N ILE A 6 -28.29 -69.19 39.26
CA ILE A 6 -28.02 -67.74 39.38
C ILE A 6 -26.54 -67.48 39.09
N ALA A 7 -26.06 -67.88 37.90
CA ALA A 7 -24.70 -67.59 37.45
C ALA A 7 -24.58 -67.34 35.93
N LEU A 8 -25.71 -67.07 35.25
CA LEU A 8 -25.75 -66.88 33.79
C LEU A 8 -26.48 -65.59 33.36
N GLY A 9 -26.65 -64.63 34.28
CA GLY A 9 -27.31 -63.34 34.02
C GLY A 9 -26.39 -62.14 33.81
N HIS A 10 -25.07 -62.27 34.01
CA HIS A 10 -24.16 -61.12 34.07
C HIS A 10 -23.11 -61.01 32.95
N ALA A 11 -23.14 -61.86 31.93
CA ALA A 11 -22.11 -61.89 30.88
C ALA A 11 -22.50 -61.26 29.51
N MET A 12 -23.72 -60.70 29.36
CA MET A 12 -24.17 -60.14 28.07
C MET A 12 -24.64 -58.67 28.17
N ARG A 13 -23.82 -57.78 28.74
CA ARG A 13 -24.15 -56.33 28.79
C ARG A 13 -22.97 -55.39 28.57
N GLY A 14 -21.96 -55.80 27.79
CA GLY A 14 -20.73 -55.03 27.61
C GLY A 14 -20.16 -54.86 26.19
N ALA A 15 -20.84 -55.33 25.13
CA ALA A 15 -20.22 -55.43 23.80
C ALA A 15 -20.92 -54.67 22.66
N VAL A 16 -21.71 -53.63 22.96
CA VAL A 16 -22.43 -52.84 21.94
C VAL A 16 -21.97 -51.37 21.73
N PRO A 17 -21.15 -50.68 22.57
CA PRO A 17 -20.84 -49.26 22.29
C PRO A 17 -19.79 -49.00 21.19
N ALA A 18 -18.87 -49.93 20.91
CA ALA A 18 -17.71 -49.62 20.08
C ALA A 18 -17.99 -49.53 18.56
N ALA A 19 -18.97 -50.26 18.04
CA ALA A 19 -19.28 -50.24 16.61
C ALA A 19 -20.00 -48.95 16.19
N MET A 20 -20.84 -48.40 17.08
CA MET A 20 -21.64 -47.19 16.79
C MET A 20 -20.77 -45.92 16.77
N GLU A 21 -19.69 -45.91 17.56
CA GLU A 21 -18.76 -44.78 17.63
C GLU A 21 -17.88 -44.67 16.38
N ILE A 22 -17.48 -45.81 15.79
CA ILE A 22 -16.70 -45.84 14.55
C ILE A 22 -17.53 -45.32 13.36
N ASP A 23 -18.80 -45.69 13.28
CA ASP A 23 -19.68 -45.20 12.20
C ASP A 23 -19.96 -43.69 12.33
N HIS A 24 -20.08 -43.18 13.56
CA HIS A 24 -20.27 -41.74 13.77
C HIS A 24 -19.03 -40.92 13.39
N GLN A 25 -17.82 -41.43 13.65
CA GLN A 25 -16.58 -40.78 13.21
C GLN A 25 -16.44 -40.78 11.68
N ARG A 26 -16.82 -41.87 11.01
CA ARG A 26 -16.79 -41.95 9.54
C ARG A 26 -17.77 -40.98 8.88
N GLU A 27 -18.95 -40.81 9.47
CA GLU A 27 -19.95 -39.86 8.97
C GLU A 27 -19.47 -38.40 9.12
N ASN A 28 -18.82 -38.07 10.24
CA ASN A 28 -18.26 -36.73 10.44
C ASN A 28 -17.12 -36.41 9.47
N GLN A 29 -16.27 -37.39 9.16
CA GLN A 29 -15.20 -37.21 8.17
C GLN A 29 -15.78 -36.94 6.77
N ARG A 30 -16.82 -37.68 6.36
CA ARG A 30 -17.48 -37.46 5.05
C ARG A 30 -18.09 -36.07 4.93
N ARG A 31 -18.66 -35.53 6.02
CA ARG A 31 -19.23 -34.18 6.02
C ARG A 31 -18.16 -33.10 5.85
N PHE A 32 -16.99 -33.29 6.42
CA PHE A 32 -15.86 -32.37 6.28
C PHE A 32 -15.36 -32.34 4.83
N ASP A 33 -15.12 -33.51 4.24
CA ASP A 33 -14.64 -33.63 2.85
C ASP A 33 -15.64 -33.00 1.84
N LEU A 34 -16.94 -33.10 2.13
CA LEU A 34 -18.00 -32.51 1.29
C LEU A 34 -18.05 -30.97 1.38
N GLN A 35 -17.72 -30.39 2.53
CA GLN A 35 -17.62 -28.94 2.69
C GLN A 35 -16.40 -28.38 1.96
N GLU A 36 -15.26 -29.08 2.02
CA GLU A 36 -14.02 -28.65 1.37
C GLU A 36 -14.16 -28.66 -0.16
N SER A 37 -14.82 -29.69 -0.70
CA SER A 37 -15.12 -29.78 -2.15
C SER A 37 -16.02 -28.63 -2.64
N ARG A 38 -17.06 -28.26 -1.87
CA ARG A 38 -17.94 -27.13 -2.21
C ARG A 38 -17.21 -25.79 -2.18
N ALA A 39 -16.30 -25.58 -1.22
CA ALA A 39 -15.52 -24.36 -1.13
C ALA A 39 -14.55 -24.21 -2.32
N ALA A 40 -13.97 -25.32 -2.80
CA ALA A 40 -13.11 -25.32 -3.97
C ALA A 40 -13.88 -24.99 -5.28
N GLU A 41 -15.10 -25.51 -5.41
CA GLU A 41 -15.97 -25.27 -6.57
C GLU A 41 -16.45 -23.80 -6.65
N GLU A 42 -16.82 -23.18 -5.52
CA GLU A 42 -17.19 -21.77 -5.46
C GLU A 42 -16.02 -20.83 -5.85
N LEU A 43 -14.79 -21.21 -5.49
CA LEU A 43 -13.58 -20.44 -5.80
C LEU A 43 -13.21 -20.53 -7.29
N GLY A 44 -13.53 -21.65 -7.95
CA GLY A 44 -13.39 -21.83 -9.39
C GLY A 44 -14.38 -20.98 -10.20
N MET A 45 -15.65 -20.96 -9.78
CA MET A 45 -16.73 -20.21 -10.44
C MET A 45 -16.50 -18.68 -10.39
N ARG A 46 -15.95 -18.16 -9.28
CA ARG A 46 -15.65 -16.72 -9.13
C ARG A 46 -14.51 -16.22 -10.04
N LYS A 47 -13.55 -17.08 -10.41
CA LYS A 47 -12.45 -16.69 -11.30
C LYS A 47 -12.89 -16.56 -12.76
N GLN A 48 -13.86 -17.36 -13.19
CA GLN A 48 -14.37 -17.33 -14.56
C GLN A 48 -15.27 -16.11 -14.83
N SER A 49 -16.07 -15.66 -13.85
CA SER A 49 -16.94 -14.48 -14.01
C SER A 49 -16.17 -13.16 -14.11
N HIS A 50 -15.05 -13.03 -13.41
CA HIS A 50 -14.23 -11.82 -13.42
C HIS A 50 -13.48 -11.63 -14.76
N GLY A 51 -13.03 -12.73 -15.39
CA GLY A 51 -12.39 -12.68 -16.72
C GLY A 51 -13.33 -12.24 -17.84
N ALA A 52 -14.59 -12.67 -17.81
CA ALA A 52 -15.59 -12.31 -18.81
C ALA A 52 -15.99 -10.81 -18.75
N GLN A 53 -16.05 -10.22 -17.56
CA GLN A 53 -16.40 -8.80 -17.39
C GLN A 53 -15.33 -7.85 -17.95
N MET A 54 -14.05 -8.22 -17.85
CA MET A 54 -12.94 -7.42 -18.38
C MET A 54 -12.90 -7.42 -19.92
N ALA A 55 -13.30 -8.50 -20.57
CA ALA A 55 -13.33 -8.60 -22.04
C ALA A 55 -14.42 -7.72 -22.67
N VAL A 56 -15.60 -7.64 -22.04
CA VAL A 56 -16.71 -6.79 -22.51
C VAL A 56 -16.38 -5.29 -22.39
N ALA A 57 -15.72 -4.90 -21.30
CA ALA A 57 -15.28 -3.51 -21.11
C ALA A 57 -14.22 -3.07 -22.16
N GLY A 58 -13.36 -3.99 -22.61
CA GLY A 58 -12.38 -3.72 -23.66
C GLY A 58 -13.02 -3.43 -25.02
N LEU A 59 -14.06 -4.17 -25.41
CA LEU A 59 -14.73 -4.00 -26.70
C LEU A 59 -15.56 -2.71 -26.79
N GLN A 60 -16.20 -2.29 -25.69
CA GLN A 60 -16.94 -1.02 -25.66
C GLN A 60 -16.02 0.20 -25.82
N ARG A 61 -14.81 0.14 -25.27
CA ARG A 61 -13.81 1.22 -25.39
C ARG A 61 -13.30 1.38 -26.84
N ILE A 62 -13.14 0.28 -27.58
CA ILE A 62 -12.69 0.32 -28.99
C ILE A 62 -13.74 0.95 -29.91
N LYS A 63 -15.04 0.73 -29.65
CA LYS A 63 -16.12 1.31 -30.44
C LYS A 63 -16.23 2.83 -30.27
N LEU A 64 -16.16 3.32 -29.03
CA LEU A 64 -16.16 4.75 -28.70
C LEU A 64 -14.97 5.50 -29.32
N GLN A 65 -13.82 4.84 -29.43
CA GLN A 65 -12.62 5.42 -30.03
C GLN A 65 -12.80 5.70 -31.54
N ARG A 66 -13.45 4.79 -32.28
CA ARG A 66 -13.68 4.98 -33.73
C ARG A 66 -14.64 6.12 -34.05
N GLU A 67 -15.71 6.28 -33.27
CA GLU A 67 -16.69 7.36 -33.48
C GLU A 67 -16.09 8.75 -33.18
N THR A 68 -15.06 8.82 -32.31
CA THR A 68 -14.36 10.07 -31.99
C THR A 68 -13.29 10.44 -33.02
N ASP A 69 -12.71 9.45 -33.71
CA ASP A 69 -11.69 9.68 -34.74
C ASP A 69 -12.28 10.30 -36.03
N ASP A 70 -13.48 9.89 -36.45
CA ASP A 70 -14.16 10.42 -37.66
C ASP A 70 -14.63 11.88 -37.47
N ASP A 71 -15.14 12.21 -36.29
CA ASP A 71 -15.55 13.57 -35.92
C ASP A 71 -14.34 14.53 -35.83
N THR A 72 -13.19 14.00 -35.43
CA THR A 72 -11.94 14.76 -35.35
C THR A 72 -11.40 15.09 -36.74
N ALA A 73 -11.44 14.15 -37.68
CA ALA A 73 -10.99 14.36 -39.05
C ALA A 73 -11.80 15.44 -39.79
N LEU A 74 -13.13 15.46 -39.62
CA LEU A 74 -13.99 16.50 -40.20
C LEU A 74 -13.70 17.88 -39.59
N ARG A 75 -13.52 17.96 -38.27
CA ARG A 75 -13.18 19.21 -37.57
C ARG A 75 -11.81 19.74 -37.96
N GLU A 76 -10.81 18.88 -38.11
CA GLU A 76 -9.47 19.27 -38.58
C GLU A 76 -9.50 19.81 -40.00
N HIS A 77 -10.27 19.17 -40.89
CA HIS A 77 -10.45 19.61 -42.27
C HIS A 77 -11.12 20.99 -42.35
N LEU A 78 -12.21 21.20 -41.60
CA LEU A 78 -12.90 22.50 -41.52
C LEU A 78 -12.00 23.59 -40.89
N THR A 79 -11.20 23.23 -39.89
CA THR A 79 -10.23 24.14 -39.25
C THR A 79 -9.12 24.55 -40.20
N ALA A 80 -8.58 23.61 -41.00
CA ALA A 80 -7.58 23.91 -42.01
C ALA A 80 -8.12 24.85 -43.10
N TRP A 81 -9.41 24.75 -43.42
CA TRP A 81 -10.11 25.64 -44.35
C TRP A 81 -10.28 27.05 -43.79
N ARG A 82 -10.71 27.15 -42.52
CA ARG A 82 -10.87 28.40 -41.76
C ARG A 82 -9.57 29.17 -41.66
N ASP A 83 -8.49 28.48 -41.33
CA ASP A 83 -7.18 29.09 -41.10
C ASP A 83 -6.43 29.42 -42.40
N GLY A 84 -7.06 29.23 -43.56
CA GLY A 84 -6.43 29.51 -44.86
C GLY A 84 -5.37 28.51 -45.30
N ARG A 85 -5.18 27.42 -44.53
CA ARG A 85 -4.15 26.40 -44.76
C ARG A 85 -4.50 25.48 -45.93
N GLN A 86 -5.76 25.42 -46.34
CA GLN A 86 -6.22 24.66 -47.48
C GLN A 86 -6.97 25.56 -48.49
N LYS A 87 -6.69 25.38 -49.79
CA LYS A 87 -7.39 26.06 -50.89
C LYS A 87 -8.65 25.27 -51.25
N ILE A 88 -9.75 25.98 -51.52
CA ILE A 88 -11.01 25.37 -51.97
C ILE A 88 -10.77 24.64 -53.29
N GLN A 89 -11.03 23.34 -53.33
CA GLN A 89 -11.01 22.54 -54.55
C GLN A 89 -12.45 22.29 -55.03
N ALA A 90 -12.60 21.93 -56.31
CA ALA A 90 -13.91 21.66 -56.91
C ALA A 90 -14.71 20.57 -56.15
N GLY A 91 -14.02 19.62 -55.50
CA GLY A 91 -14.64 18.56 -54.68
C GLY A 91 -15.25 19.06 -53.36
N ASP A 92 -14.80 20.20 -52.82
CA ASP A 92 -15.31 20.77 -51.57
C ASP A 92 -16.73 21.34 -51.75
N PHE A 93 -17.13 21.63 -52.99
CA PHE A 93 -18.48 22.11 -53.34
C PHE A 93 -19.54 21.02 -53.25
N ALA A 94 -19.20 19.78 -53.58
CA ALA A 94 -20.11 18.65 -53.43
C ALA A 94 -20.44 18.44 -51.93
N ALA A 95 -19.47 18.64 -51.04
CA ALA A 95 -19.70 18.59 -49.59
C ALA A 95 -20.58 19.74 -49.10
N PHE A 96 -20.40 20.96 -49.64
CA PHE A 96 -21.26 22.11 -49.31
C PHE A 96 -22.70 21.92 -49.81
N GLU A 97 -22.89 21.49 -51.06
CA GLU A 97 -24.23 21.23 -51.62
C GLU A 97 -24.92 20.08 -50.91
N MET A 98 -24.18 19.03 -50.54
CA MET A 98 -24.70 17.89 -49.77
C MET A 98 -25.09 18.33 -48.35
N ALA A 99 -24.28 19.14 -47.67
CA ALA A 99 -24.62 19.72 -46.38
C ALA A 99 -25.85 20.64 -46.45
N LEU A 100 -25.96 21.48 -47.50
CA LEU A 100 -27.11 22.36 -47.69
C LEU A 100 -28.38 21.56 -48.03
N SER A 101 -28.24 20.51 -48.84
CA SER A 101 -29.32 19.59 -49.18
C SER A 101 -29.81 18.86 -47.93
N GLU A 102 -28.90 18.27 -47.15
CA GLU A 102 -29.20 17.56 -45.91
C GLU A 102 -29.79 18.50 -44.85
N TYR A 103 -29.32 19.74 -44.78
CA TYR A 103 -29.90 20.78 -43.94
C TYR A 103 -31.33 21.14 -44.38
N ASN A 104 -31.57 21.30 -45.69
CA ASN A 104 -32.90 21.56 -46.25
C ASN A 104 -33.89 20.42 -46.00
N THR A 105 -33.45 19.14 -46.05
CA THR A 105 -34.31 17.98 -45.77
C THR A 105 -34.52 17.72 -44.29
N ASN A 106 -33.49 17.86 -43.44
CA ASN A 106 -33.55 17.40 -42.04
C ASN A 106 -34.05 18.47 -41.05
N GLN A 107 -33.90 19.77 -41.31
CA GLN A 107 -34.26 20.84 -40.36
C GLN A 107 -35.63 21.48 -40.62
N GLY A 108 -36.42 20.98 -41.59
CA GLY A 108 -37.81 21.39 -41.78
C GLY A 108 -38.01 22.87 -42.15
N TRP A 109 -37.00 23.55 -42.71
CA TRP A 109 -37.15 24.91 -43.22
C TRP A 109 -38.12 25.01 -44.42
N SER A 110 -38.55 23.88 -44.96
CA SER A 110 -39.70 23.80 -45.87
C SER A 110 -41.04 24.13 -45.20
N ALA A 111 -41.10 24.32 -43.88
CA ALA A 111 -42.34 24.66 -43.17
C ALA A 111 -42.97 25.98 -43.64
N ASP A 112 -42.17 26.93 -44.12
CA ASP A 112 -42.64 28.19 -44.71
C ASP A 112 -42.65 28.15 -46.25
N GLY A 113 -42.32 27.00 -46.86
CA GLY A 113 -42.36 26.77 -48.30
C GLY A 113 -41.18 27.30 -49.12
N PHE A 114 -40.15 27.88 -48.50
CA PHE A 114 -39.01 28.45 -49.23
C PHE A 114 -37.90 27.42 -49.50
N THR A 115 -37.22 27.54 -50.64
CA THR A 115 -36.01 26.77 -50.97
C THR A 115 -34.84 27.70 -51.24
N MET A 116 -33.66 27.34 -50.72
CA MET A 116 -32.42 28.09 -50.94
C MET A 116 -31.55 27.34 -51.94
N LYS A 117 -31.05 28.02 -52.98
CA LYS A 117 -30.11 27.42 -53.94
C LYS A 117 -28.87 28.30 -54.08
N PRO A 118 -27.66 27.72 -54.03
CA PRO A 118 -26.45 28.46 -54.35
C PRO A 118 -26.42 28.79 -55.85
N ARG A 119 -25.98 30.00 -56.18
CA ARG A 119 -25.76 30.47 -57.57
C ARG A 119 -24.52 31.37 -57.61
N LEU A 120 -23.92 31.52 -58.79
CA LEU A 120 -22.96 32.59 -59.04
C LEU A 120 -23.69 33.82 -59.61
N ASP A 121 -23.39 35.00 -59.05
CA ASP A 121 -23.81 36.27 -59.63
C ASP A 121 -23.06 36.56 -60.94
N ASP A 122 -23.43 37.65 -61.60
CA ASP A 122 -22.86 38.04 -62.91
C ASP A 122 -21.35 38.34 -62.84
N ASN A 123 -20.81 38.50 -61.62
CA ASN A 123 -19.38 38.72 -61.37
C ASN A 123 -18.66 37.43 -60.93
N GLY A 124 -19.32 36.27 -61.03
CA GLY A 124 -18.77 34.98 -60.62
C GLY A 124 -18.63 34.82 -59.10
N ARG A 125 -19.36 35.61 -58.30
CA ARG A 125 -19.35 35.52 -56.83
C ARG A 125 -20.54 34.71 -56.36
N GLN A 126 -20.35 33.92 -55.30
CA GLN A 126 -21.41 33.06 -54.78
C GLN A 126 -22.48 33.88 -54.07
N VAL A 127 -23.73 33.60 -54.37
CA VAL A 127 -24.93 34.13 -53.71
C VAL A 127 -25.87 32.97 -53.38
N LEU A 128 -26.72 33.14 -52.37
CA LEU A 128 -27.81 32.22 -52.08
C LEU A 128 -29.11 32.86 -52.55
N ASP A 129 -29.75 32.20 -53.51
CA ASP A 129 -31.04 32.59 -54.03
C ASP A 129 -32.14 31.92 -53.21
N ARG A 130 -33.12 32.71 -52.76
CA ARG A 130 -34.28 32.22 -52.03
C ARG A 130 -35.48 32.19 -52.96
N TYR A 131 -36.09 31.02 -53.07
CA TYR A 131 -37.28 30.77 -53.88
C TYR A 131 -38.47 30.48 -52.99
N ASP A 132 -39.66 30.93 -53.40
CA ASP A 132 -40.92 30.53 -52.77
C ASP A 132 -41.34 29.09 -53.10
N ALA A 133 -42.46 28.66 -52.53
CA ALA A 133 -43.01 27.32 -52.72
C ALA A 133 -43.39 27.03 -54.19
N THR A 134 -43.56 28.07 -55.01
CA THR A 134 -43.85 27.96 -56.45
C THR A 134 -42.57 27.89 -57.29
N GLY A 135 -41.39 28.04 -56.67
CA GLY A 135 -40.10 28.08 -57.34
C GLY A 135 -39.76 29.45 -57.94
N LYS A 136 -40.48 30.52 -57.55
CA LYS A 136 -40.17 31.89 -57.99
C LYS A 136 -39.10 32.50 -57.09
N LEU A 137 -38.08 33.09 -57.70
CA LEU A 137 -37.03 33.82 -56.99
C LEU A 137 -37.65 35.02 -56.25
N ILE A 138 -37.40 35.11 -54.95
CA ILE A 138 -37.82 36.24 -54.11
C ILE A 138 -36.69 37.26 -54.05
N ASP A 139 -35.52 36.79 -53.61
CA ASP A 139 -34.34 37.61 -53.42
C ASP A 139 -33.07 36.76 -53.45
N SER A 140 -31.94 37.46 -53.62
CA SER A 140 -30.59 36.89 -53.58
C SER A 140 -29.84 37.49 -52.41
N SER A 141 -29.06 36.67 -51.70
CA SER A 141 -28.16 37.19 -50.68
C SER A 141 -27.10 38.11 -51.31
N PRO A 142 -26.51 39.04 -50.53
CA PRO A 142 -25.25 39.65 -50.93
C PRO A 142 -24.19 38.58 -51.23
N PRO A 143 -23.17 38.88 -52.06
CA PRO A 143 -22.07 37.97 -52.32
C PRO A 143 -21.48 37.40 -51.04
N LEU A 144 -21.52 36.08 -50.93
CA LEU A 144 -20.95 35.33 -49.83
C LEU A 144 -19.44 35.52 -49.87
N THR A 145 -18.93 36.25 -48.89
CA THR A 145 -17.49 36.31 -48.65
C THR A 145 -17.04 35.00 -48.01
N ARG A 146 -15.75 34.67 -48.14
CA ARG A 146 -15.15 33.50 -47.47
C ARG A 146 -15.48 33.45 -45.98
N GLY A 147 -15.53 34.60 -45.31
CA GLY A 147 -15.92 34.71 -43.91
C GLY A 147 -17.43 34.50 -43.65
N ALA A 148 -18.29 34.78 -44.62
CA ALA A 148 -19.73 34.52 -44.49
C ALA A 148 -20.07 33.03 -44.60
N VAL A 149 -19.38 32.29 -45.48
CA VAL A 149 -19.54 30.83 -45.60
C VAL A 149 -19.06 30.13 -44.34
N LEU A 150 -17.89 30.50 -43.82
CA LEU A 150 -17.37 29.97 -42.55
C LEU A 150 -18.25 30.35 -41.35
N GLY A 151 -18.78 31.58 -41.33
CA GLY A 151 -19.72 32.02 -40.28
C GLY A 151 -21.08 31.30 -40.29
N LEU A 152 -21.48 30.71 -41.43
CA LEU A 152 -22.68 29.86 -41.54
C LEU A 152 -22.45 28.45 -40.96
N PHE A 153 -21.19 28.00 -40.88
CA PHE A 153 -20.81 26.72 -40.26
C PHE A 153 -20.44 26.86 -38.78
N ASP A 154 -19.68 27.90 -38.39
CA ASP A 154 -19.22 28.11 -37.00
C ASP A 154 -20.34 28.65 -36.08
N MET A 155 -21.28 29.42 -36.63
CA MET A 155 -22.48 29.80 -35.90
C MET A 155 -23.59 28.86 -36.35
N GLY A 156 -24.06 27.99 -35.46
CA GLY A 156 -25.41 27.44 -35.58
C GLY A 156 -26.42 28.59 -35.62
N MET A 157 -26.64 29.14 -36.81
CA MET A 157 -27.72 29.99 -37.32
C MET A 157 -28.36 31.00 -36.34
N ALA A 158 -27.65 31.54 -35.36
CA ALA A 158 -28.23 32.51 -34.44
C ALA A 158 -27.99 33.95 -34.92
N GLY A 159 -26.76 34.31 -35.28
CA GLY A 159 -26.35 35.71 -35.41
C GLY A 159 -26.98 36.51 -36.55
N LYS A 160 -27.39 35.88 -37.66
CA LYS A 160 -27.90 36.57 -38.85
C LYS A 160 -29.40 36.37 -39.12
N MET A 161 -30.11 35.59 -38.30
CA MET A 161 -31.56 35.35 -38.43
C MET A 161 -32.44 36.55 -38.03
N LYS A 162 -31.87 37.60 -37.42
CA LYS A 162 -32.63 38.80 -37.02
C LYS A 162 -33.33 39.49 -38.20
N TRP A 163 -32.81 39.30 -39.42
CA TRP A 163 -33.39 39.86 -40.64
C TRP A 163 -34.55 39.01 -41.22
N LEU A 164 -34.67 37.73 -40.83
CA LEU A 164 -35.62 36.79 -41.43
C LEU A 164 -36.88 36.56 -40.57
N ASN A 165 -36.78 36.60 -39.24
CA ASN A 165 -37.95 36.53 -38.35
C ASN A 165 -37.64 37.02 -36.92
N PRO A 166 -37.93 38.29 -36.57
CA PRO A 166 -37.55 38.88 -35.28
C PRO A 166 -38.11 38.15 -34.06
N LYS A 167 -39.35 37.64 -34.15
CA LYS A 167 -39.99 36.93 -33.02
C LYS A 167 -39.30 35.60 -32.70
N ARG A 168 -38.87 34.86 -33.72
CA ARG A 168 -38.13 33.60 -33.51
C ARG A 168 -36.70 33.82 -33.04
N TYR A 169 -36.12 34.98 -33.34
CA TYR A 169 -34.81 35.36 -32.81
C TYR A 169 -34.85 35.55 -31.30
N ASP A 170 -35.86 36.23 -30.76
CA ASP A 170 -35.99 36.44 -29.31
C ASP A 170 -36.24 35.11 -28.58
N GLU A 171 -37.04 34.21 -29.15
CA GLU A 171 -37.23 32.85 -28.63
C GLU A 171 -35.96 31.99 -28.69
N ALA A 172 -35.20 32.07 -29.78
CA ALA A 172 -33.93 31.37 -29.93
C ALA A 172 -32.85 31.91 -28.99
N ALA A 173 -32.81 33.24 -28.80
CA ALA A 173 -31.91 33.89 -27.84
C ALA A 173 -32.25 33.49 -26.40
N ALA A 174 -33.53 33.43 -26.04
CA ALA A 174 -33.97 32.93 -24.73
C ALA A 174 -33.61 31.45 -24.52
N ARG A 175 -33.77 30.60 -25.55
CA ARG A 175 -33.35 29.19 -25.48
C ARG A 175 -31.83 29.02 -25.38
N ALA A 176 -31.06 29.83 -26.09
CA ALA A 176 -29.60 29.84 -26.02
C ALA A 176 -29.11 30.28 -24.63
N ALA A 177 -29.72 31.30 -24.03
CA ALA A 177 -29.43 31.71 -22.67
C ALA A 177 -29.77 30.61 -21.64
N ALA A 178 -30.89 29.90 -21.83
CA ALA A 178 -31.27 28.77 -20.98
C ALA A 178 -30.31 27.57 -21.12
N LEU A 179 -29.79 27.31 -22.32
CA LEU A 179 -28.77 26.29 -22.55
C LEU A 179 -27.43 26.66 -21.90
N GLN A 180 -26.97 27.91 -22.05
CA GLN A 180 -25.77 28.39 -21.36
C GLN A 180 -25.87 28.30 -19.84
N ALA A 181 -27.04 28.58 -19.27
CA ALA A 181 -27.27 28.42 -17.84
C ALA A 181 -27.19 26.95 -17.39
N LYS A 182 -27.69 26.02 -18.22
CA LYS A 182 -27.54 24.58 -17.97
C LYS A 182 -26.10 24.12 -18.10
N ASP A 183 -25.38 24.56 -19.12
CA ASP A 183 -23.97 24.19 -19.31
C ASP A 183 -23.11 24.68 -18.13
N ALA A 184 -23.37 25.88 -17.62
CA ALA A 184 -22.72 26.38 -16.40
C ALA A 184 -23.06 25.54 -15.15
N GLU A 185 -24.28 25.02 -15.04
CA GLU A 185 -24.68 24.10 -13.96
C GLU A 185 -23.97 22.75 -14.08
N TRP A 186 -23.84 22.22 -15.31
CA TRP A 186 -23.10 21.00 -15.60
C TRP A 186 -21.60 21.14 -15.31
N GLU A 187 -20.97 22.24 -15.73
CA GLU A 187 -19.57 22.53 -15.39
C GLU A 187 -19.35 22.64 -13.88
N HIS A 188 -20.28 23.25 -13.14
CA HIS A 188 -20.19 23.34 -11.69
C HIS A 188 -20.28 21.94 -11.06
N LYS A 189 -21.22 21.10 -11.50
CA LYS A 189 -21.33 19.70 -11.04
C LYS A 189 -20.10 18.88 -11.38
N GLU A 190 -19.51 19.08 -12.55
CA GLU A 190 -18.28 18.41 -12.99
C GLU A 190 -17.07 18.87 -12.17
N LYS A 191 -16.92 20.17 -11.88
CA LYS A 191 -15.88 20.72 -10.99
C LYS A 191 -16.00 20.17 -9.56
N VAL A 192 -17.23 20.01 -9.05
CA VAL A 192 -17.47 19.39 -7.73
C VAL A 192 -17.13 17.90 -7.76
N ALA A 193 -17.49 17.16 -8.81
CA ALA A 193 -17.17 15.75 -8.96
C ALA A 193 -15.66 15.50 -9.13
N THR A 194 -14.97 16.33 -9.92
CA THR A 194 -13.52 16.26 -10.11
C THR A 194 -12.74 16.71 -8.87
N GLY A 195 -13.23 17.71 -8.12
CA GLY A 195 -12.66 18.09 -6.83
C GLY A 195 -12.70 16.98 -5.78
N ASN A 196 -13.80 16.22 -5.73
CA ASN A 196 -13.93 15.05 -4.84
C ASN A 196 -13.05 13.87 -5.31
N ASN A 197 -12.83 13.74 -6.63
CA ASN A 197 -11.90 12.75 -7.17
C ASN A 197 -10.44 13.12 -6.95
N ALA A 198 -10.09 14.42 -6.95
CA ALA A 198 -8.73 14.89 -6.67
C ALA A 198 -8.32 14.61 -5.22
N THR A 199 -9.20 14.85 -4.24
CA THR A 199 -8.96 14.45 -2.84
C THR A 199 -8.87 12.93 -2.69
N SER A 200 -9.68 12.17 -3.43
CA SER A 200 -9.62 10.70 -3.42
C SER A 200 -8.32 10.17 -4.04
N LEU A 201 -7.82 10.80 -5.10
CA LEU A 201 -6.55 10.47 -5.75
C LEU A 201 -5.35 10.83 -4.86
N GLU A 202 -5.42 11.96 -4.15
CA GLU A 202 -4.39 12.39 -3.20
C GLU A 202 -4.32 11.43 -1.99
N VAL A 203 -5.46 11.02 -1.44
CA VAL A 203 -5.55 10.01 -0.37
C VAL A 203 -5.04 8.65 -0.86
N ALA A 204 -5.35 8.26 -2.10
CA ALA A 204 -4.80 7.06 -2.72
C ALA A 204 -3.29 7.14 -2.89
N ARG A 205 -2.74 8.27 -3.39
CA ARG A 205 -1.30 8.52 -3.51
C ARG A 205 -0.57 8.48 -2.18
N ILE A 206 -1.13 9.11 -1.15
CA ILE A 206 -0.56 9.10 0.21
C ILE A 206 -0.55 7.66 0.74
N SER A 207 -1.65 6.92 0.55
CA SER A 207 -1.76 5.51 0.96
C SER A 207 -0.77 4.61 0.21
N GLN A 208 -0.57 4.85 -1.08
CA GLN A 208 0.36 4.10 -1.93
C GLN A 208 1.81 4.42 -1.56
N SER A 209 2.15 5.70 -1.32
CA SER A 209 3.47 6.11 -0.82
C SER A 209 3.79 5.55 0.57
N ALA A 210 2.77 5.31 1.40
CA ALA A 210 2.93 4.69 2.72
C ALA A 210 3.11 3.17 2.59
N ALA A 211 2.42 2.52 1.65
CA ALA A 211 2.65 1.11 1.30
C ALA A 211 4.06 0.89 0.72
N ASP A 212 4.50 1.76 -0.19
CA ASP A 212 5.83 1.68 -0.80
C ASP A 212 6.94 1.88 0.24
N ARG A 213 6.76 2.81 1.18
CA ARG A 213 7.69 2.98 2.32
C ARG A 213 7.76 1.75 3.22
N ARG A 214 6.63 1.08 3.46
CA ARG A 214 6.62 -0.19 4.21
C ARG A 214 7.29 -1.33 3.42
N HIS A 215 7.11 -1.36 2.10
CA HIS A 215 7.70 -2.36 1.20
C HIS A 215 9.22 -2.19 1.07
N ALA A 216 9.69 -0.94 0.92
CA ALA A 216 11.11 -0.60 0.91
C ALA A 216 11.78 -0.94 2.25
N GLY A 217 11.12 -0.64 3.38
CA GLY A 217 11.59 -1.04 4.71
C GLY A 217 11.67 -2.57 4.87
N THR A 218 10.71 -3.32 4.34
CA THR A 218 10.74 -4.79 4.39
C THR A 218 11.82 -5.42 3.50
N LEU A 219 12.15 -4.81 2.36
CA LEU A 219 13.23 -5.28 1.49
C LEU A 219 14.62 -4.97 2.04
N ALA A 220 14.82 -3.79 2.65
CA ALA A 220 16.05 -3.46 3.36
C ALA A 220 16.29 -4.44 4.53
N LEU A 221 15.24 -4.71 5.32
CA LEU A 221 15.23 -5.74 6.36
C LEU A 221 15.55 -7.14 5.84
N GLN A 222 15.07 -7.52 4.65
CA GLN A 222 15.37 -8.82 4.03
C GLN A 222 16.81 -8.93 3.52
N ARG A 223 17.47 -7.81 3.21
CA ARG A 223 18.85 -7.80 2.74
C ARG A 223 19.82 -7.94 3.91
N ASP A 224 19.60 -7.22 5.01
CA ASP A 224 20.36 -7.40 6.26
C ASP A 224 20.15 -8.81 6.85
N ARG A 225 18.96 -9.40 6.68
CA ARG A 225 18.60 -10.77 7.06
C ARG A 225 19.50 -11.86 6.46
N LEU A 226 20.07 -11.67 5.27
CA LEU A 226 20.91 -12.69 4.62
C LEU A 226 22.37 -12.68 5.10
N GLU A 227 22.87 -11.56 5.61
CA GLU A 227 24.21 -11.48 6.19
C GLU A 227 24.23 -11.80 7.69
N PHE A 228 23.12 -11.55 8.42
CA PHE A 228 23.08 -11.71 9.88
C PHE A 228 22.72 -13.12 10.38
N ASP A 229 21.93 -13.90 9.63
CA ASP A 229 21.44 -15.23 10.06
C ASP A 229 22.53 -16.32 10.15
N LYS A 230 23.70 -16.12 9.55
CA LYS A 230 24.80 -17.11 9.62
C LYS A 230 25.64 -17.02 10.90
N ALA A 231 25.53 -15.96 11.69
CA ALA A 231 26.49 -15.67 12.77
C ALA A 231 25.93 -15.84 14.20
N ARG A 232 24.60 -15.83 14.41
CA ARG A 232 24.01 -15.92 15.77
C ARG A 232 22.83 -16.89 15.80
N GLY A 233 22.96 -17.96 16.57
CA GLY A 233 22.03 -19.09 16.58
C GLY A 233 20.55 -18.74 16.83
N GLY A 234 19.68 -19.31 16.01
CA GLY A 234 18.39 -19.87 16.44
C GLY A 234 17.27 -18.93 16.89
N LEU A 235 17.33 -17.62 16.64
CA LEU A 235 16.19 -16.74 16.94
C LEU A 235 15.03 -16.97 15.95
N THR A 236 13.79 -17.03 16.44
CA THR A 236 12.61 -17.10 15.57
C THR A 236 12.34 -15.76 14.89
N LEU A 237 11.63 -15.76 13.77
CA LEU A 237 11.32 -14.55 13.00
C LEU A 237 10.61 -13.47 13.84
N ALA A 238 9.73 -13.87 14.76
CA ALA A 238 9.06 -12.94 15.67
C ALA A 238 10.06 -12.29 16.65
N GLN A 239 11.05 -13.04 17.13
CA GLN A 239 12.09 -12.55 18.04
C GLN A 239 13.04 -11.59 17.33
N GLN A 240 13.42 -11.90 16.09
CA GLN A 240 14.23 -11.01 15.25
C GLN A 240 13.52 -9.69 14.98
N ARG A 241 12.23 -9.74 14.62
CA ARG A 241 11.41 -8.54 14.44
C ARG A 241 11.34 -7.70 15.71
N SER A 242 11.12 -8.33 16.87
CA SER A 242 11.12 -7.60 18.14
C SER A 242 12.47 -6.97 18.45
N ASN A 243 13.58 -7.65 18.14
CA ASN A 243 14.92 -7.08 18.32
C ASN A 243 15.16 -5.88 17.41
N PHE A 244 14.73 -5.96 16.14
CA PHE A 244 14.81 -4.84 15.20
C PHE A 244 13.99 -3.62 15.67
N GLU A 245 12.78 -3.85 16.17
CA GLU A 245 11.94 -2.76 16.72
C GLU A 245 12.59 -2.09 17.95
N ILE A 246 13.33 -2.86 18.77
CA ILE A 246 14.10 -2.32 19.91
C ILE A 246 15.31 -1.51 19.40
N ASP A 247 16.05 -2.02 18.42
CA ASP A 247 17.23 -1.34 17.86
C ASP A 247 16.84 -0.01 17.19
N ALA A 248 15.81 -0.02 16.35
CA ALA A 248 15.29 1.20 15.70
C ALA A 248 14.80 2.23 16.74
N ALA A 249 14.20 1.77 17.85
CA ALA A 249 13.81 2.65 18.94
C ALA A 249 15.02 3.24 19.69
N ARG A 250 16.13 2.50 19.81
CA ARG A 250 17.38 3.00 20.42
C ARG A 250 18.07 4.01 19.51
N GLU A 251 18.12 3.74 18.21
CA GLU A 251 18.66 4.69 17.22
C GLU A 251 17.87 6.01 17.24
N MET A 252 16.55 5.95 17.37
CA MET A 252 15.72 7.16 17.49
C MET A 252 16.02 7.99 18.74
N LEU A 253 16.51 7.37 19.81
CA LEU A 253 16.89 8.07 21.06
C LEU A 253 18.37 8.44 21.08
N ASP A 254 19.17 7.92 20.15
CA ASP A 254 20.59 8.20 20.08
C ASP A 254 20.80 9.69 19.76
N GLY A 255 21.74 10.31 20.48
CA GLY A 255 21.95 11.76 20.43
C GLY A 255 20.94 12.63 21.18
N MET A 256 19.88 12.07 21.78
CA MET A 256 19.02 12.82 22.72
C MET A 256 19.57 12.74 24.15
N SER A 257 19.52 13.87 24.87
CA SER A 257 19.84 13.87 26.31
C SER A 257 18.75 13.14 27.11
N GLU A 258 19.12 12.54 28.24
CA GLU A 258 18.15 11.83 29.09
C GLU A 258 17.04 12.77 29.60
N ASP A 259 17.39 14.02 29.92
CA ASP A 259 16.43 15.04 30.33
C ASP A 259 15.45 15.41 29.21
N GLU A 260 15.93 15.48 27.96
CA GLU A 260 15.07 15.74 26.81
C GLU A 260 14.10 14.58 26.54
N VAL A 261 14.59 13.33 26.64
CA VAL A 261 13.74 12.14 26.54
C VAL A 261 12.71 12.16 27.68
N ARG A 262 13.09 12.45 28.92
CA ARG A 262 12.17 12.50 30.06
C ARG A 262 11.12 13.61 29.88
N ARG A 263 11.55 14.81 29.45
CA ARG A 263 10.68 15.94 29.17
C ARG A 263 9.64 15.61 28.10
N ARG A 264 10.04 15.00 26.99
CA ARG A 264 9.13 14.71 25.87
C ARG A 264 8.32 13.42 26.02
N THR A 265 8.65 12.56 26.97
CA THR A 265 7.93 11.28 27.19
C THR A 265 6.98 11.30 28.39
N THR A 266 7.02 12.33 29.23
CA THR A 266 6.12 12.45 30.38
C THR A 266 4.82 13.16 29.96
N PRO A 267 3.64 12.55 30.10
CA PRO A 267 2.38 13.13 29.62
C PRO A 267 1.93 14.36 30.43
N THR A 268 2.39 14.46 31.67
CA THR A 268 2.08 15.56 32.59
C THR A 268 3.35 16.21 33.10
N THR A 269 3.27 17.52 33.35
CA THR A 269 4.30 18.30 34.02
C THR A 269 4.35 17.97 35.52
N ALA A 270 5.40 18.40 36.23
CA ALA A 270 5.52 18.22 37.68
C ALA A 270 4.34 18.82 38.48
N THR A 271 3.60 19.78 37.89
CA THR A 271 2.40 20.39 38.50
C THR A 271 1.10 19.64 38.16
N GLY A 272 1.17 18.50 37.46
CA GLY A 272 0.00 17.70 37.05
C GLY A 272 -0.78 18.24 35.85
N ARG A 273 -0.28 19.30 35.19
CA ARG A 273 -0.88 19.83 33.94
C ARG A 273 -0.40 19.03 32.73
N GLU A 274 -1.19 18.99 31.67
CA GLU A 274 -0.77 18.40 30.39
C GLU A 274 0.53 19.03 29.90
N ASN A 275 1.45 18.19 29.42
CA ASN A 275 2.75 18.61 28.94
C ASN A 275 2.68 18.95 27.44
N PRO A 276 2.90 20.21 27.02
CA PRO A 276 2.84 20.60 25.61
C PRO A 276 3.95 19.95 24.77
N ASP A 277 5.06 19.52 25.40
CA ASP A 277 6.18 18.88 24.73
C ASP A 277 6.00 17.35 24.61
N PHE A 278 4.88 16.79 25.08
CA PHE A 278 4.66 15.35 25.06
C PHE A 278 4.55 14.80 23.63
N ASP A 279 5.45 13.87 23.32
CA ASP A 279 5.49 13.18 22.04
C ASP A 279 5.10 11.69 22.25
N PRO A 280 3.88 11.28 21.84
CA PRO A 280 3.42 9.91 22.02
C PRO A 280 4.17 8.90 21.15
N ALA A 281 4.84 9.33 20.07
CA ALA A 281 5.71 8.44 19.29
C ALA A 281 7.03 8.21 20.03
N LEU A 282 7.66 9.28 20.53
CA LEU A 282 8.88 9.18 21.33
C LEU A 282 8.66 8.39 22.63
N ALA A 283 7.51 8.56 23.30
CA ALA A 283 7.16 7.79 24.50
C ALA A 283 7.10 6.28 24.24
N ARG A 284 6.56 5.88 23.07
CA ARG A 284 6.54 4.48 22.64
C ARG A 284 7.95 3.98 22.32
N ALA A 285 8.76 4.79 21.63
CA ALA A 285 10.15 4.45 21.34
C ALA A 285 10.97 4.29 22.63
N ALA A 286 10.89 5.23 23.58
CA ALA A 286 11.53 5.14 24.89
C ALA A 286 11.15 3.87 25.65
N LYS A 287 9.86 3.49 25.61
CA LYS A 287 9.39 2.24 26.22
C LYS A 287 9.94 0.99 25.52
N LEU A 288 10.06 0.99 24.20
CA LEU A 288 10.65 -0.11 23.44
C LEU A 288 12.16 -0.22 23.65
N ALA A 289 12.88 0.90 23.60
CA ALA A 289 14.33 0.97 23.81
C ALA A 289 14.74 0.47 25.21
N SER A 290 13.88 0.70 26.21
CA SER A 290 14.04 0.21 27.58
C SER A 290 13.78 -1.30 27.73
N ARG A 291 13.44 -2.03 26.67
CA ARG A 291 13.33 -3.50 26.70
C ARG A 291 14.69 -4.13 26.39
N ARG A 292 14.94 -5.28 27.00
CA ARG A 292 16.08 -6.14 26.67
C ARG A 292 15.77 -6.91 25.37
N ARG A 293 16.74 -6.99 24.47
CA ARG A 293 16.69 -7.86 23.30
C ARG A 293 16.68 -9.32 23.73
N ILE A 294 16.16 -10.17 22.85
CA ILE A 294 16.23 -11.62 23.01
C ILE A 294 17.62 -12.07 22.52
N GLY A 295 18.37 -12.71 23.41
CA GLY A 295 19.79 -13.05 23.21
C GLY A 295 20.71 -12.08 23.94
N ASP A 296 21.82 -11.72 23.28
CA ASP A 296 22.83 -10.81 23.82
C ASP A 296 22.42 -9.34 23.60
N ASP A 297 22.59 -8.51 24.64
CA ASP A 297 22.19 -7.11 24.64
C ASP A 297 23.11 -6.22 25.49
N ASP A 298 24.32 -5.97 24.98
CA ASP A 298 25.34 -5.21 25.69
C ASP A 298 24.87 -3.79 26.07
N TRP A 299 24.05 -3.16 25.23
CA TRP A 299 23.52 -1.81 25.49
C TRP A 299 22.64 -1.81 26.74
N PHE A 300 21.72 -2.77 26.85
CA PHE A 300 20.83 -2.88 28.01
C PHE A 300 21.60 -3.29 29.27
N ASP A 301 22.51 -4.24 29.11
CA ASP A 301 23.27 -4.82 30.21
C ASP A 301 24.26 -3.78 30.81
N GLN A 302 24.80 -2.86 30.01
CA GLN A 302 25.58 -1.70 30.50
C GLN A 302 24.71 -0.66 31.23
N ARG A 303 23.54 -0.31 30.67
CA ARG A 303 22.66 0.75 31.22
C ARG A 303 21.99 0.38 32.53
N GLN A 304 21.68 -0.90 32.73
CA GLN A 304 21.09 -1.37 33.98
C GLN A 304 22.02 -1.18 35.18
N GLY A 305 23.32 -0.85 34.97
CA GLY A 305 24.24 -0.57 36.05
C GLY A 305 24.22 -1.66 37.11
N ARG A 306 23.87 -2.89 36.72
CA ARG A 306 24.20 -4.05 37.52
C ARG A 306 25.71 -4.09 37.32
N PRO A 307 26.54 -3.73 38.33
CA PRO A 307 27.96 -4.00 38.21
C PRO A 307 28.05 -5.45 37.72
N PRO A 308 28.89 -5.79 36.73
CA PRO A 308 29.06 -7.17 36.31
C PRO A 308 29.19 -7.94 37.61
N SER A 309 28.21 -8.79 37.96
CA SER A 309 27.95 -9.10 39.37
C SER A 309 29.08 -9.96 39.91
N ASN A 310 30.18 -9.30 40.27
CA ASN A 310 31.25 -9.84 41.07
C ASN A 310 30.80 -9.94 42.53
N THR A 311 29.55 -9.52 42.82
CA THR A 311 28.80 -9.74 44.04
C THR A 311 27.59 -10.63 43.74
N PHE A 312 27.73 -11.93 43.98
CA PHE A 312 26.57 -12.78 44.18
C PHE A 312 26.16 -12.65 45.66
N ALA A 313 24.89 -12.41 45.97
CA ALA A 313 24.41 -12.29 47.36
C ALA A 313 25.20 -11.28 48.24
N SER A 314 25.58 -10.13 47.69
CA SER A 314 26.23 -9.01 48.41
C SER A 314 27.65 -9.26 48.91
N LYS A 315 28.26 -10.42 48.60
CA LYS A 315 29.66 -10.72 48.92
C LYS A 315 30.50 -10.78 47.65
N PRO A 316 31.70 -10.17 47.62
CA PRO A 316 32.58 -10.30 46.47
C PRO A 316 33.06 -11.76 46.30
N LEU A 317 33.24 -12.25 45.06
CA LEU A 317 33.61 -13.66 44.79
C LEU A 317 34.85 -14.11 45.57
N ASN A 318 35.84 -13.23 45.75
CA ASN A 318 37.07 -13.53 46.48
C ASN A 318 36.86 -13.79 47.99
N GLN A 319 35.68 -13.48 48.55
CA GLN A 319 35.31 -13.75 49.94
C GLN A 319 34.40 -14.97 50.12
N MET A 320 33.95 -15.61 49.04
CA MET A 320 33.12 -16.81 49.10
C MET A 320 33.97 -18.07 49.30
N THR A 321 33.41 -19.11 49.91
CA THR A 321 34.08 -20.42 49.93
C THR A 321 33.94 -21.12 48.57
N ASP A 322 34.82 -22.07 48.26
CA ASP A 322 34.76 -22.81 46.99
C ASP A 322 33.40 -23.53 46.82
N ALA A 323 32.85 -24.09 47.90
CA ALA A 323 31.52 -24.71 47.89
C ALA A 323 30.39 -23.72 47.56
N GLN A 324 30.48 -22.48 48.07
CA GLN A 324 29.51 -21.42 47.74
C GLN A 324 29.62 -21.00 46.28
N LEU A 325 30.86 -20.85 45.78
CA LEU A 325 31.12 -20.55 44.37
C LEU A 325 30.57 -21.64 43.45
N GLU A 326 30.79 -22.92 43.78
CA GLU A 326 30.24 -24.04 43.01
C GLU A 326 28.71 -24.09 43.03
N GLN A 327 28.09 -23.84 44.18
CA GLN A 327 26.62 -23.81 44.30
C GLN A 327 26.03 -22.69 43.44
N ILE A 328 26.61 -21.49 43.49
CA ILE A 328 26.18 -20.34 42.69
C ILE A 328 26.46 -20.59 41.21
N GLY A 329 27.57 -21.24 40.87
CA GLY A 329 27.94 -21.58 39.49
C GLY A 329 26.95 -22.50 38.79
N ARG A 330 26.18 -23.31 39.53
CA ARG A 330 25.08 -24.11 38.98
C ARG A 330 23.85 -23.28 38.62
N GLN A 331 23.66 -22.15 39.29
CA GLN A 331 22.52 -21.25 39.09
C GLN A 331 22.84 -20.07 38.16
N ALA A 332 24.13 -19.77 37.99
CA ALA A 332 24.60 -18.72 37.10
C ALA A 332 24.49 -19.13 35.63
N GLY A 333 24.17 -18.15 34.75
CA GLY A 333 24.30 -18.31 33.31
C GLY A 333 25.76 -18.49 32.86
N ASN A 334 25.99 -18.77 31.58
CA ASN A 334 27.31 -19.09 31.02
C ASN A 334 28.41 -18.11 31.42
N GLU A 335 28.14 -16.81 31.35
CA GLU A 335 29.11 -15.77 31.70
C GLU A 335 29.44 -15.75 33.21
N GLY A 336 28.42 -15.88 34.06
CA GLY A 336 28.61 -15.94 35.52
C GLY A 336 29.37 -17.20 35.94
N ARG A 337 29.09 -18.32 35.27
CA ARG A 337 29.82 -19.58 35.48
C ARG A 337 31.29 -19.46 35.08
N LEU A 338 31.61 -18.80 33.96
CA LEU A 338 32.99 -18.52 33.55
C LEU A 338 33.75 -17.67 34.57
N LYS A 339 33.12 -16.64 35.15
CA LYS A 339 33.74 -15.80 36.20
C LYS A 339 34.01 -16.59 37.47
N ILE A 340 33.06 -17.44 37.87
CA ILE A 340 33.21 -18.34 39.02
C ILE A 340 34.34 -19.36 38.78
N ASP A 341 34.36 -19.97 37.59
CA ASP A 341 35.39 -20.94 37.21
C ASP A 341 36.78 -20.27 37.15
N ALA A 342 36.87 -19.00 36.71
CA ALA A 342 38.12 -18.22 36.71
C ALA A 342 38.65 -17.96 38.13
N GLU A 343 37.77 -17.63 39.08
CA GLU A 343 38.15 -17.43 40.49
C GLU A 343 38.59 -18.75 41.14
N LEU A 344 37.88 -19.84 40.89
CA LEU A 344 38.28 -21.17 41.35
C LEU A 344 39.64 -21.60 40.76
N ALA A 345 39.86 -21.32 39.47
CA ALA A 345 41.15 -21.53 38.80
C ALA A 345 42.26 -20.72 39.48
N ARG A 346 42.01 -19.45 39.80
CA ARG A 346 42.97 -18.58 40.50
C ARG A 346 43.35 -19.11 41.87
N ARG A 347 42.37 -19.60 42.65
CA ARG A 347 42.61 -20.20 43.97
C ARG A 347 43.37 -21.52 43.88
N SER A 348 43.02 -22.37 42.91
CA SER A 348 43.74 -23.60 42.66
C SER A 348 45.20 -23.33 42.28
N LEU A 349 45.46 -22.32 41.46
CA LEU A 349 46.82 -21.89 41.10
C LEU A 349 47.58 -21.38 42.33
N ALA A 350 46.95 -20.55 43.17
CA ALA A 350 47.58 -20.04 44.40
C ALA A 350 47.94 -21.14 45.42
N GLY A 351 47.23 -22.27 45.41
CA GLY A 351 47.54 -23.44 46.25
C GLY A 351 48.67 -24.34 45.73
N MET A 352 49.14 -24.15 44.48
CA MET A 352 50.22 -24.95 43.91
C MET A 352 51.59 -24.46 44.40
N LYS A 353 52.41 -25.37 44.93
CA LYS A 353 53.78 -25.05 45.35
C LYS A 353 54.60 -24.59 44.14
N GLY A 354 55.18 -23.39 44.22
CA GLY A 354 55.98 -22.79 43.14
C GLY A 354 55.17 -21.98 42.11
N ALA A 355 53.87 -21.74 42.34
CA ALA A 355 53.04 -20.90 41.47
C ALA A 355 53.12 -19.40 41.81
N GLU A 356 54.08 -18.97 42.63
CA GLU A 356 54.33 -17.56 42.92
C GLU A 356 54.72 -16.82 41.63
N GLY A 357 54.05 -15.70 41.35
CA GLY A 357 54.28 -14.91 40.13
C GLY A 357 53.49 -15.35 38.90
N TYR A 358 52.70 -16.43 38.97
CA TYR A 358 51.80 -16.82 37.88
C TYR A 358 50.39 -16.22 38.06
N SER A 359 49.70 -15.98 36.95
CA SER A 359 48.32 -15.48 36.94
C SER A 359 47.43 -16.28 35.98
N VAL A 360 46.11 -16.16 36.15
CA VAL A 360 45.12 -16.84 35.30
C VAL A 360 44.67 -15.88 34.19
N GLY A 361 44.80 -16.33 32.94
CA GLY A 361 44.45 -15.59 31.73
C GLY A 361 43.13 -16.04 31.11
N GLN A 362 43.02 -15.93 29.79
CA GLN A 362 41.78 -16.20 29.05
C GLN A 362 41.38 -17.68 29.12
N TYR A 363 40.07 -17.93 29.19
CA TYR A 363 39.50 -19.26 28.99
C TYR A 363 39.46 -19.62 27.50
N VAL A 364 39.96 -20.80 27.15
CA VAL A 364 39.82 -21.37 25.81
C VAL A 364 39.13 -22.71 25.90
N GLU A 365 38.04 -22.85 25.16
CA GLU A 365 37.23 -24.07 25.12
C GLU A 365 38.09 -25.29 24.75
N GLY A 366 37.93 -26.38 25.49
CA GLY A 366 38.73 -27.61 25.35
C GLY A 366 40.15 -27.54 25.94
N LYS A 367 40.69 -26.35 26.26
CA LYS A 367 42.03 -26.20 26.87
C LYS A 367 41.96 -25.83 28.35
N GLY A 368 41.00 -25.01 28.77
CA GLY A 368 40.89 -24.48 30.13
C GLY A 368 41.37 -23.03 30.21
N PHE A 369 41.75 -22.57 31.40
CA PHE A 369 42.28 -21.22 31.60
C PHE A 369 43.78 -21.18 31.32
N GLN A 370 44.26 -20.14 30.63
CA GLN A 370 45.69 -19.93 30.47
C GLN A 370 46.36 -19.64 31.80
N VAL A 371 47.54 -20.22 32.03
CA VAL A 371 48.45 -19.81 33.11
C VAL A 371 49.52 -18.93 32.49
N LEU A 372 49.60 -17.70 32.97
CA LEU A 372 50.54 -16.69 32.52
C LEU A 372 51.69 -16.57 33.54
N ASP A 373 52.91 -16.43 33.07
CA ASP A 373 54.04 -16.06 33.94
C ASP A 373 53.99 -14.59 34.37
N ALA A 374 54.98 -14.14 35.15
CA ALA A 374 55.07 -12.75 35.63
C ALA A 374 55.21 -11.72 34.50
N SER A 375 55.63 -12.14 33.29
CA SER A 375 55.71 -11.28 32.10
C SER A 375 54.41 -11.26 31.28
N GLY A 376 53.38 -11.99 31.72
CA GLY A 376 52.11 -12.13 31.01
C GLY A 376 52.14 -13.14 29.86
N ARG A 377 53.21 -13.96 29.73
CA ARG A 377 53.32 -14.95 28.65
C ARG A 377 52.64 -16.26 29.06
N PRO A 378 51.87 -16.89 28.15
CA PRO A 378 51.21 -18.16 28.45
C PRO A 378 52.23 -19.30 28.53
N VAL A 379 52.28 -19.99 29.66
CA VAL A 379 53.21 -21.09 29.95
C VAL A 379 52.52 -22.45 30.06
N SER A 380 51.24 -22.48 30.46
CA SER A 380 50.48 -23.72 30.65
C SER A 380 48.97 -23.47 30.61
N TRP A 381 48.18 -24.53 30.79
CA TRP A 381 46.72 -24.49 30.86
C TRP A 381 46.24 -25.15 32.15
N LEU A 382 45.39 -24.46 32.89
CA LEU A 382 44.71 -25.00 34.06
C LEU A 382 43.32 -25.50 33.65
N ARG A 383 43.15 -26.82 33.63
CA ARG A 383 41.85 -27.45 33.45
C ARG A 383 41.18 -27.61 34.81
N ARG A 384 39.90 -27.25 34.90
CA ARG A 384 39.08 -27.65 36.03
C ARG A 384 39.11 -29.18 36.09
N ARG A 385 39.47 -29.76 37.23
CA ARG A 385 39.25 -31.19 37.48
C ARG A 385 37.74 -31.41 37.32
N ALA A 386 37.35 -32.21 36.34
CA ALA A 386 36.03 -32.81 36.36
C ALA A 386 35.98 -33.63 37.66
N GLN A 387 35.18 -33.17 38.62
CA GLN A 387 34.84 -33.99 39.78
C GLN A 387 33.83 -35.06 39.37
#